data_AF-A0A848GC96-F1
#
_entry.id   AF-A0A848GC96-F1
#
_cell.length_a   1.000
_cell.length_b   1.000
_cell.length_c   1.000
_cell.angle_alpha   90.00
_cell.angle_beta   90.00
_cell.angle_gamma   90.00
#
_symmetry.space_group_name_H-M   'P 1'
#
loop_
_entity.id
_entity.type
_entity.pdbx_description
1 polymer ?
#
loop_
_entity_poly.entity_id
_entity_poly.type
_entity_poly.pdbx_seq_one_letter_code
_entity_poly.pdbx_strand_id
1 'polypeptide(L)'
;MSLHYYSEKERAQHLQDLVSAIEAFLPELQQSGQYLEALAAYQQSCAEAKQLLFRGFVQEDLSNLSRNVPQLFWLHKEWSPPAEWLSPAGKSRDAPWFTRLEPLEVAITAAAEKLRIVGEY
;
A
#
# COMPACT_ATOMS: atom_id res chain seq x y z
N MET A 1 -17.37 -19.46 -15.94
CA MET A 1 -16.44 -18.48 -15.34
C MET A 1 -15.46 -18.08 -16.43
N SER A 2 -15.50 -16.83 -16.91
CA SER A 2 -14.56 -16.34 -17.91
C SER A 2 -13.20 -16.10 -17.26
N LEU A 3 -12.18 -16.83 -17.72
CA LEU A 3 -10.78 -16.51 -17.44
C LEU A 3 -10.48 -15.16 -18.13
N HIS A 4 -10.57 -14.07 -17.39
CA HIS A 4 -10.11 -12.77 -17.85
C HIS A 4 -8.58 -12.79 -17.80
N TYR A 5 -7.95 -13.12 -18.93
CA TYR A 5 -6.52 -12.92 -19.12
C TYR A 5 -6.27 -11.41 -19.17
N TYR A 6 -5.57 -10.88 -18.16
CA TYR A 6 -5.14 -9.49 -18.16
C TYR A 6 -4.09 -9.28 -19.26
N SER A 7 -4.30 -8.27 -20.09
CA SER A 7 -3.30 -7.85 -21.08
C SER A 7 -2.07 -7.25 -20.39
N GLU A 8 -0.91 -7.34 -21.02
CA GLU A 8 0.34 -6.74 -20.51
C GLU A 8 0.18 -5.25 -20.15
N LYS A 9 -0.64 -4.52 -20.92
CA LYS A 9 -0.98 -3.12 -20.65
C LYS A 9 -1.77 -2.93 -19.35
N GLU A 10 -2.73 -3.81 -19.06
CA GLU A 10 -3.49 -3.77 -17.79
C GLU A 10 -2.59 -4.14 -16.62
N ARG A 11 -1.69 -5.12 -16.79
CA ARG A 11 -0.71 -5.49 -15.77
C ARG A 11 0.24 -4.33 -15.45
N ALA A 12 0.73 -3.64 -16.49
CA ALA A 12 1.55 -2.44 -16.33
C ALA A 12 0.79 -1.30 -15.65
N GLN A 13 -0.49 -1.10 -15.98
CA GLN A 13 -1.32 -0.11 -15.32
C GLN A 13 -1.47 -0.40 -13.82
N HIS A 14 -1.74 -1.65 -13.44
CA HIS A 14 -1.85 -2.02 -12.03
C HIS A 14 -0.54 -1.83 -11.27
N LEU A 15 0.60 -2.04 -11.91
CA LEU A 15 1.90 -1.78 -11.30
C LEU A 15 2.17 -0.28 -11.16
N GLN A 16 1.75 0.53 -12.12
CA GLN A 16 1.79 1.99 -12.06
C GLN A 16 0.88 2.54 -10.95
N ASP A 17 -0.29 1.94 -10.76
CA ASP A 17 -1.22 2.31 -9.69
C ASP A 17 -0.58 2.04 -8.31
N LEU A 18 0.11 0.91 -8.13
CA LEU A 18 0.86 0.60 -6.91
C LEU A 18 1.97 1.65 -6.66
N VAL A 19 2.76 1.97 -7.69
CA VAL A 19 3.82 3.00 -7.58
C VAL A 19 3.22 4.33 -7.11
N SER A 20 2.14 4.76 -7.75
CA SER A 20 1.50 6.04 -7.46
C SER A 20 0.93 6.09 -6.04
N ALA A 21 0.34 4.99 -5.57
CA ALA A 21 -0.16 4.87 -4.21
C ALA A 21 0.97 4.95 -3.18
N ILE A 22 2.09 4.25 -3.41
CA ILE A 22 3.26 4.30 -2.50
C ILE A 22 3.91 5.69 -2.51
N GLU A 23 4.03 6.34 -3.67
CA GLU A 23 4.57 7.69 -3.77
C GLU A 23 3.72 8.74 -3.04
N ALA A 24 2.40 8.58 -3.03
CA ALA A 24 1.50 9.42 -2.24
C ALA A 24 1.62 9.15 -0.72
N PHE A 25 1.90 7.90 -0.33
CA PHE A 25 2.00 7.49 1.07
C PHE A 25 3.31 7.90 1.75
N LEU A 26 4.44 7.78 1.05
CA LEU A 26 5.77 8.07 1.60
C LEU A 26 5.91 9.46 2.26
N PRO A 27 5.47 10.59 1.65
CA PRO A 27 5.60 11.91 2.29
C PRO A 27 4.74 12.04 3.55
N GLU A 28 3.52 11.49 3.55
CA GLU A 28 2.65 11.49 4.72
C GLU A 28 3.23 10.63 5.85
N LEU A 29 3.84 9.49 5.52
CA LEU A 29 4.49 8.62 6.48
C LEU A 29 5.68 9.34 7.14
N GLN A 30 6.52 9.99 6.33
CA GLN A 30 7.63 10.82 6.82
C GLN A 30 7.15 11.96 7.71
N GLN A 31 6.10 12.65 7.31
CA GLN A 31 5.54 13.79 8.06
C GLN A 31 4.91 13.35 9.38
N SER A 32 4.27 12.17 9.42
CA SER A 32 3.68 11.63 10.63
C SER A 32 4.71 11.26 11.70
N GLY A 33 5.94 10.90 11.29
CA GLY A 33 6.96 10.32 12.15
C GLY A 33 6.61 8.94 12.72
N GLN A 34 5.47 8.36 12.32
CA GLN A 34 5.02 7.03 12.75
C GLN A 34 5.52 5.97 11.77
N TYR A 35 5.76 4.75 12.27
CA TYR A 35 6.14 3.58 11.46
C TYR A 35 7.33 3.82 10.50
N LEU A 36 8.31 4.64 10.92
CA LEU A 36 9.51 4.93 10.12
C LEU A 36 10.33 3.67 9.80
N GLU A 37 10.21 2.62 10.60
CA GLU A 37 10.81 1.31 10.32
C GLU A 37 10.24 0.66 9.03
N ALA A 38 8.98 0.93 8.69
CA ALA A 38 8.35 0.44 7.47
C ALA A 38 8.69 1.29 6.23
N LEU A 39 9.18 2.52 6.43
CA LEU A 39 9.49 3.45 5.35
C LEU A 39 10.49 2.89 4.35
N ALA A 40 11.56 2.24 4.85
CA ALA A 40 12.56 1.61 3.99
C ALA A 40 11.94 0.50 3.13
N ALA A 41 11.00 -0.27 3.69
CA ALA A 41 10.31 -1.33 2.97
C ALA A 41 9.39 -0.77 1.88
N TYR A 42 8.61 0.29 2.14
CA TYR A 42 7.81 0.96 1.11
C TYR A 42 8.67 1.56 -0.01
N GLN A 43 9.80 2.19 0.34
CA GLN A 43 10.74 2.71 -0.67
C GLN A 43 11.30 1.60 -1.54
N GLN A 44 11.64 0.46 -0.94
CA GLN A 44 12.13 -0.71 -1.66
C GLN A 44 11.06 -1.27 -2.61
N SER A 45 9.82 -1.47 -2.14
CA SER A 45 8.72 -1.94 -2.99
C SER A 45 8.43 -0.98 -4.15
N CYS A 46 8.48 0.34 -3.92
CA CYS A 46 8.31 1.34 -4.97
C CYS A 46 9.45 1.29 -6.00
N ALA A 47 10.70 1.14 -5.55
CA ALA A 47 11.86 1.02 -6.43
C ALA A 47 11.79 -0.26 -7.27
N GLU A 48 11.41 -1.39 -6.67
CA GLU A 48 11.21 -2.68 -7.35
C GLU A 48 10.12 -2.58 -8.42
N ALA A 49 8.96 -2.00 -8.08
CA ALA A 49 7.88 -1.76 -9.03
C ALA A 49 8.33 -0.89 -10.22
N LYS A 50 9.06 0.21 -9.97
CA LYS A 50 9.61 1.04 -11.06
C LYS A 50 10.61 0.29 -11.94
N GLN A 51 11.43 -0.58 -11.35
CA GLN A 51 12.37 -1.41 -12.12
C GLN A 51 11.63 -2.40 -13.02
N LEU A 52 10.55 -3.02 -12.53
CA LEU A 52 9.70 -3.91 -13.31
C LEU A 52 9.03 -3.18 -14.48
N LEU A 53 8.53 -1.95 -14.29
CA LEU A 53 8.01 -1.12 -15.41
C LEU A 53 9.08 -0.83 -16.46
N PHE A 54 10.31 -0.58 -16.04
CA PHE A 54 11.39 -0.18 -16.94
C PHE A 54 11.99 -1.36 -17.72
N ARG A 55 12.17 -2.51 -17.08
CA ARG A 55 12.85 -3.68 -17.65
C ARG A 55 11.90 -4.70 -18.29
N GLY A 56 10.59 -4.50 -18.11
CA GLY A 56 9.59 -5.53 -18.33
C GLY A 56 9.48 -6.46 -17.13
N PHE A 57 8.38 -7.19 -17.05
CA PHE A 57 8.05 -8.06 -15.93
C PHE A 57 7.38 -9.34 -16.43
N VAL A 58 7.57 -10.42 -15.68
CA VAL A 58 6.77 -11.63 -15.83
C VAL A 58 5.71 -11.71 -14.74
N GLN A 59 4.77 -12.62 -14.92
CA GLN A 59 3.65 -12.80 -14.01
C GLN A 59 4.10 -13.12 -12.57
N GLU A 60 5.20 -13.87 -12.40
CA GLU A 60 5.77 -14.20 -11.10
C GLU A 60 6.32 -12.97 -10.36
N ASP A 61 6.89 -12.00 -11.10
CA ASP A 61 7.39 -10.75 -10.50
C ASP A 61 6.26 -9.95 -9.85
N LEU A 62 5.08 -9.92 -10.48
CA LEU A 62 3.90 -9.23 -9.95
C LEU A 62 3.39 -9.89 -8.66
N SER A 63 3.37 -11.23 -8.64
CA SER A 63 2.97 -11.99 -7.46
C SER A 63 3.96 -11.80 -6.32
N ASN A 64 5.26 -11.85 -6.60
CA ASN A 64 6.31 -11.64 -5.59
C ASN A 64 6.27 -10.21 -5.03
N LEU A 65 6.17 -9.20 -5.89
CA LEU A 65 6.05 -7.81 -5.47
C LEU A 65 4.83 -7.61 -4.56
N SER A 66 3.67 -8.16 -4.92
CA SER A 66 2.44 -8.01 -4.11
C SER A 66 2.59 -8.51 -2.68
N ARG A 67 3.37 -9.58 -2.47
CA ARG A 67 3.64 -10.18 -1.15
C ARG A 67 4.68 -9.41 -0.34
N ASN A 68 5.55 -8.68 -1.02
CA ASN A 68 6.61 -7.87 -0.41
C ASN A 68 6.13 -6.47 -0.01
N VAL A 69 4.96 -6.02 -0.46
CA VAL A 69 4.38 -4.74 -0.05
C VAL A 69 4.00 -4.82 1.44
N PRO A 70 4.52 -3.92 2.30
CA PRO A 70 4.17 -3.91 3.71
C PRO A 70 2.68 -3.58 3.93
N GLN A 71 2.06 -4.27 4.87
CA GLN A 71 0.71 -3.98 5.36
C GLN A 71 0.82 -3.42 6.77
N LEU A 72 0.59 -2.11 6.90
CA LEU A 72 0.76 -1.39 8.17
C LEU A 72 -0.49 -1.45 9.03
N PHE A 73 -1.66 -1.32 8.40
CA PHE A 73 -2.93 -1.37 9.12
C PHE A 73 -3.59 -2.71 8.82
N TRP A 74 -3.42 -3.65 9.76
CA TRP A 74 -4.16 -4.90 9.70
C TRP A 74 -5.63 -4.58 9.98
N LEU A 75 -6.43 -4.49 8.91
CA LEU A 75 -7.89 -4.26 8.93
C LEU A 75 -8.68 -5.32 9.72
N HIS A 76 -8.01 -6.32 10.29
CA HIS A 76 -8.62 -7.32 11.16
C HIS A 76 -8.74 -6.82 12.60
N LYS A 77 -9.85 -6.11 12.84
CA LYS A 77 -10.68 -6.04 14.06
C LYS A 77 -10.08 -5.63 15.42
N GLU A 78 -8.76 -5.60 15.60
CA GLU A 78 -8.15 -5.37 16.93
C GLU A 78 -7.12 -4.25 16.95
N TRP A 79 -6.69 -3.75 15.79
CA TRP A 79 -5.82 -2.59 15.75
C TRP A 79 -6.66 -1.31 15.78
N SER A 80 -6.59 -0.58 16.89
CA SER A 80 -7.14 0.77 17.02
C SER A 80 -5.97 1.76 17.14
N PRO A 81 -5.96 2.86 16.38
CA PRO A 81 -4.95 3.89 16.56
C PRO A 81 -4.97 4.39 18.01
N PRO A 82 -3.82 4.78 18.59
CA PRO A 82 -3.80 5.43 19.88
C PRO A 82 -4.71 6.65 19.87
N ALA A 83 -5.79 6.63 20.67
CA ALA A 83 -6.71 7.75 20.76
C ALA A 83 -6.00 8.96 21.39
N GLU A 84 -6.05 10.11 20.72
CA GLU A 84 -5.61 11.37 21.32
C GLU A 84 -6.73 11.91 22.22
N TRP A 85 -6.44 12.00 23.52
CA TRP A 85 -7.36 12.56 24.50
C TRP A 85 -7.32 14.08 24.42
N LEU A 86 -8.30 14.67 23.74
CA LEU A 86 -8.31 16.11 23.47
C LEU A 86 -8.71 16.98 24.67
N SER A 87 -9.30 16.43 25.75
CA SER A 87 -9.77 17.23 26.90
C SER A 87 -10.35 16.36 28.04
N PRO A 88 -10.57 16.91 29.26
CA PRO A 88 -11.25 16.23 30.36
C PRO A 88 -12.71 15.84 30.07
N ALA A 89 -13.27 16.30 28.94
CA ALA A 89 -14.67 16.14 28.54
C ALA A 89 -14.97 14.84 27.76
N GLY A 90 -14.03 13.88 27.70
CA GLY A 90 -14.31 12.51 27.25
C GLY A 90 -14.58 12.33 25.74
N LYS A 91 -14.22 13.29 24.88
CA LYS A 91 -14.28 13.08 23.42
C LYS A 91 -12.94 12.54 22.92
N SER A 92 -12.88 11.25 22.61
CA SER A 92 -11.80 10.67 21.82
C SER A 92 -11.96 11.07 20.35
N ARG A 93 -10.87 11.43 19.69
CA ARG A 93 -10.78 11.49 18.24
C ARG A 93 -9.61 10.63 17.79
N ASP A 94 -9.72 10.08 16.59
CA ASP A 94 -8.58 9.45 15.94
C ASP A 94 -7.46 10.47 15.75
N ALA A 95 -6.23 9.98 15.87
CA ALA A 95 -5.08 10.85 15.72
C ALA A 95 -5.04 11.44 14.29
N PRO A 96 -4.73 12.74 14.12
CA PRO A 96 -4.76 13.38 12.80
C PRO A 96 -3.85 12.71 11.77
N TRP A 97 -2.73 12.12 12.20
CA TRP A 97 -1.86 11.35 11.31
C TRP A 97 -2.53 10.10 10.77
N PHE A 98 -3.37 9.43 11.58
CA PHE A 98 -4.06 8.20 11.19
C PHE A 98 -5.10 8.49 10.12
N THR A 99 -5.89 9.55 10.31
CA THR A 99 -6.90 9.97 9.31
C THR A 99 -6.30 10.36 7.95
N ARG A 100 -5.01 10.68 7.89
CA ARG A 100 -4.28 10.95 6.64
C ARG A 100 -3.66 9.68 6.05
N LEU A 101 -3.09 8.81 6.89
CA LEU A 101 -2.37 7.62 6.45
C LEU A 101 -3.29 6.44 6.11
N GLU A 102 -4.38 6.25 6.84
CA GLU A 102 -5.32 5.15 6.63
C GLU A 102 -5.84 5.05 5.17
N PRO A 103 -6.40 6.10 4.55
CA PRO A 103 -6.92 5.98 3.18
C PRO A 103 -5.82 5.66 2.15
N LEU A 104 -4.59 6.14 2.40
CA LEU A 104 -3.45 5.90 1.51
C LEU A 104 -2.93 4.47 1.63
N GLU A 105 -2.88 3.94 2.86
CA GLU A 105 -2.52 2.54 3.10
C GLU A 105 -3.56 1.59 2.50
N VAL A 106 -4.86 1.90 2.66
CA VAL A 106 -5.94 1.13 2.05
C VAL A 106 -5.79 1.07 0.52
N ALA A 107 -5.39 2.19 -0.10
CA ALA A 107 -5.13 2.24 -1.54
C ALA A 107 -3.93 1.36 -1.95
N ILE A 108 -2.85 1.37 -1.16
CA ILE A 108 -1.68 0.50 -1.39
C ILE A 108 -2.07 -0.98 -1.26
N THR A 109 -2.78 -1.33 -0.19
CA THR A 109 -3.21 -2.71 0.07
C THR A 109 -4.13 -3.22 -1.04
N ALA A 110 -5.06 -2.37 -1.51
CA ALA A 110 -5.92 -2.71 -2.64
C ALA A 110 -5.13 -2.91 -3.95
N ALA A 111 -4.14 -2.05 -4.22
CA ALA A 111 -3.27 -2.18 -5.40
C ALA A 111 -2.40 -3.43 -5.33
N ALA A 112 -1.83 -3.76 -4.16
CA ALA A 112 -1.06 -4.96 -3.94
C ALA A 112 -1.91 -6.22 -4.13
N GLU A 113 -3.13 -6.27 -3.57
CA GLU A 113 -4.04 -7.40 -3.75
C GLU A 113 -4.45 -7.57 -5.22
N LYS A 114 -4.65 -6.46 -5.94
CA LYS A 114 -4.92 -6.50 -7.38
C LYS A 114 -3.74 -7.09 -8.15
N LEU A 115 -2.51 -6.72 -7.81
CA LEU A 115 -1.29 -7.31 -8.39
C LEU A 115 -1.16 -8.80 -8.07
N ARG A 116 -1.54 -9.23 -6.86
CA ARG A 116 -1.56 -10.64 -6.48
C ARG A 116 -2.48 -11.45 -7.38
N ILE A 117 -3.71 -10.96 -7.61
CA ILE A 117 -4.69 -11.59 -8.50
C ILE A 117 -4.15 -11.65 -9.94
N VAL A 118 -3.59 -10.54 -10.43
CA VAL A 118 -3.05 -10.47 -11.80
C VAL A 118 -1.76 -11.30 -11.96
N GLY A 119 -1.04 -11.55 -10.87
CA GLY A 119 0.11 -12.44 -10.79
C GLY A 119 -0.26 -13.93 -10.70
N GLU A 120 -1.50 -14.27 -10.34
CA GLU A 120 -1.96 -15.67 -10.22
C GLU A 120 -2.70 -16.15 -11.49
N TYR A 121 -3.24 -15.25 -12.31
CA TYR A 121 -4.10 -15.54 -13.47
C TYR A 121 -3.64 -14.85 -14.76
#